data_AF-A0A350WM79-F1
#
_entry.id   AF-A0A350WM79-F1
#
_cell.length_a   1.000
_cell.length_b   1.000
_cell.length_c   1.000
_cell.angle_alpha   90.00
_cell.angle_beta   90.00
_cell.angle_gamma   90.00
#
_symmetry.space_group_name_H-M   'P 1'
#
loop_
_entity.id
_entity.type
_entity.pdbx_description
1 polymer ?
#
loop_
_entity_poly.entity_id
_entity_poly.type
_entity_poly.pdbx_seq_one_letter_code
_entity_poly.pdbx_strand_id
1 'polypeptide(L)'
;PHLMEFRGDSFIHFGLGNLFFDQMTYELPDGSVIDETRREFIDRHVFYDGKYLGVELLTAMLEDFSRPRPMNERERTQFLSEYFAYSGWVELQPTPIPQPTVTLTPIILPTP
;
A
#
# COMPACT_ATOMS: atom_id res chain seq x y z
N PRO A 1 2.82 -8.95 6.63
CA PRO A 1 2.93 -8.49 5.22
C PRO A 1 2.35 -9.58 4.29
N HIS A 2 1.83 -9.21 3.12
CA HIS A 2 1.55 -10.17 2.05
C HIS A 2 2.79 -10.27 1.15
N LEU A 3 2.95 -11.41 0.50
CA LEU A 3 4.07 -11.75 -0.36
C LEU A 3 3.56 -12.45 -1.63
N MET A 4 4.36 -12.34 -2.68
CA MET A 4 4.04 -12.90 -3.99
C MET A 4 5.23 -13.69 -4.52
N GLU A 5 4.96 -14.80 -5.18
CA GLU A 5 5.99 -15.65 -5.78
C GLU A 5 5.49 -16.22 -7.11
N PHE A 6 6.38 -16.30 -8.10
CA PHE A 6 6.17 -17.12 -9.29
C PHE A 6 6.91 -18.45 -9.12
N ARG A 7 6.17 -19.57 -9.19
CA ARG A 7 6.74 -20.92 -9.24
C ARG A 7 6.38 -21.59 -10.55
N GLY A 8 7.35 -21.65 -11.46
CA GLY A 8 7.09 -22.04 -12.85
C GLY A 8 6.07 -21.09 -13.48
N ASP A 9 5.01 -21.64 -14.05
CA ASP A 9 3.93 -20.86 -14.69
C ASP A 9 2.79 -20.49 -13.71
N SER A 10 3.00 -20.69 -12.40
CA SER A 10 2.00 -20.41 -11.36
C SER A 10 2.35 -19.16 -10.57
N PHE A 11 1.38 -18.27 -10.42
CA PHE A 11 1.43 -17.13 -9.50
C PHE A 11 0.86 -17.53 -8.13
N ILE A 12 1.60 -17.24 -7.07
CA ILE A 12 1.21 -17.50 -5.69
C ILE A 12 1.19 -16.16 -4.95
N HIS A 13 0.03 -15.78 -4.42
CA HIS A 13 -0.12 -14.62 -3.53
C HIS A 13 -0.57 -15.13 -2.17
N PHE A 14 0.19 -14.79 -1.13
CA PHE A 14 -0.03 -15.30 0.22
C PHE A 14 0.28 -14.25 1.28
N GLY A 15 -0.39 -14.32 2.42
CA GLY A 15 -0.23 -13.34 3.48
C GLY A 15 -1.17 -13.62 4.64
N LEU A 16 -0.94 -12.94 5.76
CA LEU A 16 -1.88 -12.92 6.87
C LEU A 16 -3.01 -11.97 6.51
N GLY A 17 -4.24 -12.50 6.41
CA GLY A 17 -5.42 -11.70 6.09
C GLY A 17 -6.08 -11.10 7.33
N ASN A 18 -6.88 -10.06 7.10
CA ASN A 18 -7.78 -9.46 8.06
C ASN A 18 -9.22 -9.91 7.76
N LEU A 19 -9.56 -11.15 8.11
CA LEU A 19 -10.83 -11.78 7.70
C LEU A 19 -12.07 -11.04 8.21
N PHE A 20 -11.96 -10.32 9.33
CA PHE A 20 -13.08 -9.64 9.99
C PHE A 20 -13.07 -8.12 9.81
N PHE A 21 -12.11 -7.57 9.06
CA PHE A 21 -12.02 -6.14 8.77
C PHE A 21 -11.90 -5.25 10.03
N ASP A 22 -11.49 -5.84 11.18
CA ASP A 22 -11.44 -5.16 12.48
C ASP A 22 -10.07 -4.50 12.73
N GLN A 23 -9.05 -4.91 11.98
CA GLN A 23 -7.68 -4.42 12.09
C GLN A 23 -7.45 -3.11 11.30
N MET A 24 -8.05 -2.00 11.74
CA MET A 24 -7.94 -0.71 11.03
C MET A 24 -6.59 0.00 11.27
N THR A 25 -6.21 0.14 12.54
CA THR A 25 -4.99 0.81 12.98
C THR A 25 -4.58 0.23 14.32
N TYR A 26 -3.28 0.08 14.56
CA TYR A 26 -2.74 -0.33 15.86
C TYR A 26 -1.83 0.74 16.43
N GLU A 27 -2.12 1.17 17.67
CA GLU A 27 -1.22 2.00 18.45
C GLU A 27 -0.35 1.10 19.33
N LEU A 28 0.97 1.22 19.17
CA LEU A 28 1.93 0.49 19.99
C LEU A 28 2.19 1.22 21.31
N PRO A 29 2.64 0.51 22.37
CA PRO A 29 2.91 1.13 23.68
C PRO A 29 3.97 2.25 23.66
N ASP A 30 4.81 2.31 22.62
CA ASP A 30 5.82 3.35 22.40
C ASP A 30 5.27 4.61 21.71
N GLY A 31 3.97 4.64 21.40
CA GLY A 31 3.29 5.73 20.72
C GLY A 31 3.39 5.69 19.20
N SER A 32 4.01 4.66 18.61
CA SER A 32 4.00 4.47 17.16
C SER A 32 2.65 3.93 16.68
N VAL A 33 2.26 4.32 15.47
CA VAL A 33 0.97 3.96 14.87
C VAL A 33 1.23 3.13 13.62
N ILE A 34 0.63 1.93 13.57
CA ILE A 34 0.64 1.04 12.41
C ILE A 34 -0.71 1.20 11.71
N ASP A 35 -0.69 1.80 10.54
CA ASP A 35 -1.88 2.05 9.70
C ASP A 35 -1.91 1.12 8.47
N GLU A 36 -0.93 0.24 8.36
CA GLU A 36 -0.72 -0.65 7.23
C GLU A 36 -1.71 -1.83 7.20
N THR A 37 -2.44 -2.09 8.29
CA THR A 37 -3.34 -3.23 8.45
C THR A 37 -4.69 -3.05 7.74
N ARG A 38 -5.03 -1.81 7.37
CA ARG A 38 -6.20 -1.49 6.53
C ARG A 38 -5.91 -1.52 5.03
N ARG A 39 -4.69 -1.89 4.60
CA ARG A 39 -4.32 -1.99 3.19
C ARG A 39 -4.72 -3.35 2.64
N GLU A 40 -5.37 -3.38 1.49
CA GLU A 40 -5.97 -4.60 0.93
C GLU A 40 -5.64 -4.80 -0.55
N PHE A 41 -5.55 -6.08 -0.93
CA PHE A 41 -5.51 -6.52 -2.32
C PHE A 41 -6.85 -7.12 -2.74
N ILE A 42 -7.25 -6.84 -3.97
CA ILE A 42 -8.37 -7.51 -4.65
C ILE A 42 -7.79 -8.21 -5.88
N ASP A 43 -7.69 -9.53 -5.80
CA ASP A 43 -7.15 -10.36 -6.87
C ASP A 43 -8.27 -10.71 -7.86
N ARG A 44 -8.33 -9.99 -8.98
CA ARG A 44 -9.34 -10.21 -10.02
C ARG A 44 -8.86 -11.27 -10.99
N HIS A 45 -9.42 -12.47 -10.86
CA HIS A 45 -9.18 -13.57 -11.80
C HIS A 45 -10.06 -13.42 -13.06
N VAL A 46 -9.43 -13.48 -14.23
CA VAL A 46 -10.12 -13.34 -15.53
C VAL A 46 -10.17 -14.69 -16.24
N PHE A 47 -11.39 -15.11 -16.58
CA PHE A 47 -11.65 -16.32 -17.35
C PHE A 47 -12.39 -15.95 -18.65
N TYR A 48 -11.99 -16.56 -19.75
CA TYR A 48 -12.63 -16.37 -21.05
C TYR A 48 -12.59 -17.68 -21.84
N ASP A 49 -13.73 -18.06 -22.43
CA ASP A 49 -13.86 -19.29 -23.23
C ASP A 49 -13.33 -20.54 -22.51
N GLY A 50 -13.67 -20.68 -21.22
CA GLY A 50 -13.21 -21.79 -20.38
C GLY A 50 -11.71 -21.78 -20.04
N LYS A 51 -10.96 -20.75 -20.44
CA LYS A 51 -9.52 -20.61 -20.18
C LYS A 51 -9.26 -19.53 -19.14
N TYR A 52 -8.32 -19.79 -18.25
CA TYR A 52 -7.80 -18.78 -17.33
C TYR A 52 -6.83 -17.86 -18.07
N LEU A 53 -7.13 -16.56 -18.10
CA LEU A 53 -6.30 -15.55 -18.77
C LEU A 53 -5.27 -14.92 -17.82
N GLY A 54 -5.55 -14.93 -16.52
CA GLY A 54 -4.63 -14.39 -15.51
C GLY A 54 -5.35 -13.71 -14.35
N VAL A 55 -4.54 -13.07 -13.51
CA VAL A 55 -4.97 -12.29 -12.35
C VAL A 55 -4.55 -10.84 -12.54
N GLU A 56 -5.42 -9.92 -12.13
CA GLU A 56 -5.12 -8.51 -12.01
C GLU A 56 -5.14 -8.10 -10.54
N LEU A 57 -4.06 -7.46 -10.09
CA LEU A 57 -3.92 -6.98 -8.71
C LEU A 57 -4.48 -5.56 -8.60
N LEU A 58 -5.66 -5.46 -7.98
CA LEU A 58 -6.27 -4.19 -7.60
C LEU A 58 -5.93 -3.89 -6.14
N THR A 59 -5.77 -2.61 -5.82
CA THR A 59 -5.33 -2.15 -4.50
C THR A 59 -6.40 -1.25 -3.87
N ALA A 60 -6.77 -1.54 -2.63
CA ALA A 60 -7.78 -0.79 -1.90
C ALA A 60 -7.30 -0.43 -0.49
N MET A 61 -7.82 0.67 0.03
CA MET A 61 -7.68 1.05 1.43
C MET A 61 -9.03 0.85 2.11
N LEU A 62 -9.05 0.13 3.22
CA LEU A 62 -10.24 -0.07 4.02
C LEU A 62 -10.54 1.21 4.82
N GLU A 63 -11.76 1.70 4.68
CA GLU A 63 -12.33 2.81 5.44
C GLU A 63 -13.59 2.30 6.16
N ASP A 64 -13.98 2.92 7.28
CA ASP A 64 -15.21 2.59 8.03
C ASP A 64 -15.44 1.07 8.30
N PHE A 65 -14.38 0.31 8.59
CA PHE A 65 -14.44 -1.13 8.98
C PHE A 65 -15.11 -2.08 7.97
N SER A 66 -15.40 -1.63 6.73
CA SER A 66 -16.06 -2.44 5.69
C SER A 66 -16.19 -1.75 4.32
N ARG A 67 -15.58 -0.58 4.13
CA ARG A 67 -15.70 0.22 2.90
C ARG A 67 -14.35 0.31 2.20
N PRO A 68 -13.98 -0.67 1.35
CA PRO A 68 -12.77 -0.57 0.56
C PRO A 68 -12.90 0.54 -0.48
N ARG A 69 -11.98 1.49 -0.44
CA ARG A 69 -11.82 2.54 -1.45
C ARG A 69 -10.62 2.21 -2.33
N PRO A 70 -10.72 2.31 -3.67
CA PRO A 70 -9.54 2.21 -4.53
C PRO A 70 -8.45 3.19 -4.09
N MET A 71 -7.22 2.71 -3.94
CA MET A 71 -6.08 3.56 -3.62
C MET A 71 -5.86 4.60 -4.73
N ASN A 72 -5.41 5.80 -4.37
CA ASN A 72 -4.90 6.74 -5.37
C ASN A 72 -3.53 6.29 -5.92
N GLU A 73 -3.05 6.93 -6.99
CA GLU A 73 -1.80 6.53 -7.66
C GLU A 73 -0.60 6.50 -6.72
N ARG A 74 -0.47 7.48 -5.81
CA ARG A 74 0.64 7.56 -4.86
C ARG A 74 0.58 6.43 -3.83
N GLU A 75 -0.59 6.22 -3.23
CA GLU A 75 -0.85 5.13 -2.28
C GLU A 75 -0.55 3.78 -2.93
N ARG A 76 -1.07 3.56 -4.14
CA ARG A 76 -0.86 2.35 -4.91
C ARG A 76 0.61 2.10 -5.22
N THR A 77 1.34 3.13 -5.67
CA THR A 77 2.77 2.99 -5.98
C THR A 77 3.56 2.63 -4.73
N GLN A 78 3.36 3.34 -3.61
CA GLN A 78 4.05 3.04 -2.35
C GLN A 78 3.74 1.61 -1.89
N PHE A 79 2.46 1.24 -1.92
CA PHE A 79 2.00 -0.08 -1.53
C PHE A 79 2.62 -1.20 -2.38
N LEU A 80 2.55 -1.10 -3.71
CA LEU A 80 3.13 -2.13 -4.58
C LEU A 80 4.65 -2.20 -4.47
N SER A 81 5.34 -1.06 -4.37
CA SER A 81 6.80 -1.02 -4.21
C SER A 81 7.25 -1.78 -2.96
N GLU A 82 6.57 -1.57 -1.83
CA GLU A 82 6.88 -2.24 -0.57
C GLU A 82 6.69 -3.77 -0.67
N TYR A 83 5.54 -4.21 -1.21
CA TYR A 83 5.20 -5.64 -1.27
C TYR A 83 6.03 -6.39 -2.32
N PHE A 84 6.33 -5.75 -3.47
CA PHE A 84 7.24 -6.32 -4.46
C PHE A 84 8.65 -6.44 -3.92
N ALA A 85 9.09 -5.49 -3.08
CA ALA A 85 10.41 -5.57 -2.48
C ALA A 85 10.49 -6.68 -1.42
N TYR A 86 9.46 -6.83 -0.58
CA TYR A 86 9.38 -7.96 0.35
C TYR A 86 9.25 -9.31 -0.38
N SER A 87 8.69 -9.32 -1.58
CA SER A 87 8.63 -10.49 -2.48
C SER A 87 9.95 -10.75 -3.22
N GLY A 88 10.97 -9.88 -3.04
CA GLY A 88 12.28 -10.01 -3.64
C GLY A 88 12.35 -9.63 -5.12
N TRP A 89 11.36 -8.92 -5.65
CA TRP A 89 11.27 -8.54 -7.06
C TRP A 89 11.92 -7.19 -7.37
N VAL A 90 11.99 -6.32 -6.37
CA VAL A 90 12.62 -4.99 -6.46
C VAL A 90 13.38 -4.66 -5.18
N GLU A 91 14.26 -3.67 -5.22
CA GLU A 91 14.88 -3.12 -4.00
C GLU A 91 13.90 -2.21 -3.26
N LEU A 92 13.94 -2.22 -1.93
CA LEU A 92 13.17 -1.28 -1.11
C LEU A 92 13.69 0.14 -1.33
N GLN A 93 12.93 0.96 -2.06
CA GLN A 93 13.18 2.40 -2.13
C GLN A 93 12.58 3.09 -0.90
N PRO A 94 13.37 3.86 -0.12
CA PRO A 94 12.82 4.62 0.98
C PRO A 94 11.85 5.69 0.45
N THR A 95 10.69 5.83 1.08
CA THR A 95 9.73 6.90 0.76
C THR A 95 10.46 8.25 0.83
N PRO A 96 10.43 9.09 -0.23
CA PRO A 96 11.08 10.39 -0.18
C PRO A 96 10.45 11.21 0.96
N ILE A 97 11.26 11.51 1.97
CA ILE A 97 10.86 12.40 3.06
C ILE A 97 10.63 13.76 2.42
N PRO A 98 9.41 14.33 2.47
CA PRO A 98 9.18 15.67 1.94
C PRO A 98 10.08 16.63 2.70
N GLN A 99 11.09 17.16 2.01
CA GLN A 99 11.92 18.20 2.60
C GLN A 99 11.06 19.46 2.71
N PRO A 100 10.97 20.09 3.90
CA PRO A 100 10.27 21.35 4.02
C PRO A 100 10.93 22.34 3.05
N THR A 101 10.17 22.81 2.06
CA THR A 101 10.60 23.94 1.25
C THR A 101 10.58 25.15 2.16
N VAL A 102 11.75 25.54 2.67
CA VAL A 102 11.88 26.75 3.48
C VAL A 102 11.76 27.94 2.51
N THR A 103 10.55 28.44 2.32
CA THR A 103 10.34 29.73 1.66
C THR A 103 10.85 30.81 2.60
N LEU A 104 12.12 31.19 2.45
CA LEU A 104 12.69 32.36 3.11
C LEU A 104 12.14 33.63 2.43
N THR A 105 10.87 33.96 2.67
CA THR A 105 10.38 35.31 2.41
C THR A 105 10.84 36.17 3.57
N PRO A 106 11.80 37.11 3.38
CA PRO A 106 12.18 38.01 4.45
C PRO A 106 10.97 38.89 4.80
N ILE A 107 10.53 38.84 6.06
CA ILE A 107 9.58 39.80 6.60
C ILE A 107 10.31 41.13 6.72
N ILE A 108 10.00 42.08 5.83
CA ILE A 108 10.47 43.45 5.93
C ILE A 108 9.56 44.16 6.95
N LEU A 109 10.10 44.49 8.13
CA LEU A 109 9.42 45.35 9.09
C LEU A 109 9.40 46.80 8.56
N PRO A 110 8.26 47.51 8.61
CA PRO A 110 8.24 48.94 8.30
C PRO A 110 9.05 49.71 9.35
N THR A 111 9.98 50.54 8.89
CA THR A 111 10.73 51.48 9.74
C THR A 111 9.82 52.61 10.25
N PRO A 112 10.00 53.07 11.50
CA PRO A 112 9.19 54.12 12.12
C PRO A 112 9.35 55.49 11.46
#